data_AF-A0A0Q8PHT9-F1
#
_entry.id   AF-A0A0Q8PHT9-F1
#
_cell.length_a   1.000
_cell.length_b   1.000
_cell.length_c   1.000
_cell.angle_alpha   90.00
_cell.angle_beta   90.00
_cell.angle_gamma   90.00
#
_symmetry.space_group_name_H-M   'P 1'
#
loop_
_entity.id
_entity.type
_entity.pdbx_description
1 polymer ?
#
loop_
_entity_poly.entity_id
_entity_poly.type
_entity_poly.pdbx_seq_one_letter_code
_entity_poly.pdbx_strand_id
1 'polypeptide(L)'
;MGEATLRFTVTNDDTAAALGSGSLPVLATPRLLAWCEAATCAAVEDDLRDGETSVGTRVELEHLAATPVGGTVEILARPVYADGRLRRFAVSARNLGPDGRPGKLAGSGEVTRVVVDAERFLARLGG
;
A
#
# COMPACT_ATOMS: atom_id res chain seq x y z
N MET A 1 16.28 -5.04 0.63
CA MET A 1 14.93 -4.53 0.90
C MET A 1 14.95 -3.76 2.19
N GLY A 2 14.49 -2.51 2.17
CA GLY A 2 14.33 -1.69 3.38
C GLY A 2 12.90 -1.75 3.91
N GLU A 3 12.68 -1.18 5.10
CA GLU A 3 11.35 -0.77 5.52
C GLU A 3 11.05 0.63 4.98
N ALA A 4 9.78 0.91 4.66
CA ALA A 4 9.34 2.22 4.20
C ALA A 4 8.09 2.68 4.93
N THR A 5 8.06 3.97 5.26
CA THR A 5 6.92 4.63 5.90
C THR A 5 6.44 5.78 5.03
N LEU A 6 5.16 5.77 4.69
CA LEU A 6 4.50 6.84 3.94
C LEU A 6 3.32 7.39 4.73
N ARG A 7 3.01 8.67 4.54
CA ARG A 7 1.87 9.34 5.19
C ARG A 7 0.94 9.93 4.16
N PHE A 8 -0.35 9.74 4.35
CA PHE A 8 -1.40 10.22 3.46
C PHE A 8 -2.49 10.93 4.25
N THR A 9 -3.04 11.99 3.68
CA THR A 9 -4.24 12.65 4.21
C THR A 9 -5.44 12.16 3.42
N VAL A 10 -6.49 11.73 4.12
CA VAL A 10 -7.74 11.30 3.49
C VAL A 10 -8.44 12.53 2.89
N THR A 11 -8.66 12.50 1.59
CA THR A 11 -9.41 13.50 0.83
C THR A 11 -10.80 12.98 0.45
N ASN A 12 -11.63 13.80 -0.19
CA ASN A 12 -12.92 13.35 -0.69
C ASN A 12 -12.79 12.21 -1.73
N ASP A 13 -11.74 12.23 -2.53
CA ASP A 13 -11.45 11.24 -3.59
C ASP A 13 -10.90 9.91 -3.03
N ASP A 14 -10.72 9.84 -1.71
CA ASP A 14 -10.26 8.65 -0.98
C ASP A 14 -11.41 7.90 -0.31
N THR A 15 -12.62 8.45 -0.38
CA THR A 15 -13.76 7.93 0.36
C THR A 15 -14.38 6.69 -0.28
N ALA A 16 -15.02 5.85 0.54
CA ALA A 16 -15.73 4.68 0.05
C ALA A 16 -16.81 5.05 -0.99
N ALA A 17 -17.48 6.19 -0.79
CA ALA A 17 -18.42 6.76 -1.75
C ALA A 17 -17.75 7.13 -3.08
N ALA A 18 -16.61 7.82 -3.05
CA ALA A 18 -15.91 8.24 -4.26
C ALA A 18 -15.32 7.08 -5.06
N LEU A 19 -14.79 6.04 -4.38
CA LEU A 19 -14.21 4.87 -5.03
C LEU A 19 -15.24 3.77 -5.37
N GLY A 20 -16.52 3.96 -5.02
CA GLY A 20 -17.58 2.98 -5.28
C GLY A 20 -17.49 1.70 -4.46
N SER A 21 -16.72 1.69 -3.36
CA SER A 21 -16.60 0.54 -2.46
C SER A 21 -17.58 0.56 -1.29
N GLY A 22 -18.45 1.58 -1.24
CA GLY A 22 -19.44 1.79 -0.20
C GLY A 22 -20.11 3.16 -0.37
N SER A 23 -20.87 3.60 0.63
CA SER A 23 -21.61 4.87 0.59
C SER A 23 -21.10 5.93 1.57
N LEU A 24 -20.12 5.59 2.42
CA LEU A 24 -19.69 6.44 3.53
C LEU A 24 -18.56 7.42 3.11
N PRO A 25 -18.54 8.65 3.65
CA PRO A 25 -17.49 9.64 3.43
C PRO A 25 -16.28 9.41 4.36
N VAL A 26 -15.76 8.18 4.36
CA VAL A 26 -14.58 7.76 5.14
C VAL A 26 -13.63 7.00 4.23
N LEU A 27 -12.36 6.89 4.63
CA LEU A 27 -11.33 6.19 3.88
C LEU A 27 -11.83 4.83 3.36
N ALA A 28 -11.71 4.63 2.06
CA ALA A 28 -12.09 3.40 1.39
C ALA A 28 -11.05 2.30 1.61
N THR A 29 -11.50 1.05 1.72
CA THR A 29 -10.62 -0.13 1.64
C THR A 29 -9.74 -0.15 0.38
N PRO A 30 -10.24 0.09 -0.85
CA PRO A 30 -9.38 0.15 -2.04
C PRO A 30 -8.33 1.26 -1.97
N ARG A 31 -8.62 2.40 -1.33
CA ARG A 31 -7.62 3.46 -1.16
C ARG A 31 -6.54 3.05 -0.16
N LEU A 32 -6.94 2.50 0.98
CA LEU A 32 -6.01 1.98 1.97
C LEU A 32 -5.08 0.93 1.35
N LEU A 33 -5.63 0.01 0.55
CA LEU A 33 -4.86 -0.96 -0.21
C LEU A 33 -3.83 -0.29 -1.13
N ALA A 34 -4.24 0.69 -1.94
CA ALA A 34 -3.34 1.40 -2.84
C ALA A 34 -2.19 2.09 -2.10
N TRP A 35 -2.44 2.65 -0.90
CA TRP A 35 -1.40 3.25 -0.07
C TRP A 35 -0.45 2.21 0.54
N CYS A 36 -0.95 1.04 0.94
CA CYS A 36 -0.12 -0.11 1.30
C CYS A 36 0.78 -0.53 0.13
N GLU A 37 0.23 -0.63 -1.08
CA GLU A 37 1.03 -0.94 -2.27
C GLU A 37 2.11 0.11 -2.53
N ALA A 38 1.79 1.40 -2.45
CA ALA A 38 2.75 2.48 -2.60
C ALA A 38 3.92 2.38 -1.59
N ALA A 39 3.63 2.06 -0.32
CA ALA A 39 4.67 1.86 0.69
C ALA A 39 5.55 0.65 0.35
N THR A 40 4.97 -0.43 -0.20
CA THR A 40 5.76 -1.60 -0.63
C THR A 40 6.55 -1.37 -1.91
N CYS A 41 6.12 -0.47 -2.80
CA CYS A 41 6.94 0.02 -3.90
C CYS A 41 8.17 0.75 -3.36
N ALA A 42 7.97 1.70 -2.45
CA ALA A 42 9.07 2.45 -1.84
C ALA A 42 10.05 1.52 -1.09
N ALA A 43 9.54 0.50 -0.40
CA ALA A 43 10.35 -0.45 0.35
C ALA A 43 11.20 -1.40 -0.53
N VAL A 44 10.76 -1.66 -1.78
CA VAL A 44 11.47 -2.56 -2.71
C VAL A 44 12.44 -1.81 -3.63
N GLU A 45 12.34 -0.49 -3.72
CA GLU A 45 13.06 0.32 -4.72
C GLU A 45 14.57 0.02 -4.76
N ASP A 46 15.23 0.01 -3.60
CA ASP A 46 16.68 -0.24 -3.49
C ASP A 46 17.11 -1.66 -3.92
N ASP A 47 16.16 -2.60 -4.07
CA ASP A 47 16.43 -3.96 -4.56
C ASP A 47 16.26 -4.11 -6.08
N LEU A 48 15.75 -3.09 -6.76
CA LEU A 48 15.49 -3.12 -8.19
C LEU A 48 16.74 -2.69 -8.97
N ARG A 49 17.03 -3.40 -10.06
CA ARG A 49 18.06 -3.00 -11.02
C ARG A 49 17.47 -2.07 -12.07
N ASP A 50 18.34 -1.38 -12.81
CA ASP A 50 17.93 -0.58 -13.97
C ASP A 50 17.08 -1.43 -14.94
N GLY A 51 15.91 -0.90 -15.30
CA GLY A 51 14.92 -1.57 -16.16
C GLY A 51 13.98 -2.55 -15.44
N GLU A 52 14.20 -2.83 -14.15
CA GLU A 52 13.28 -3.60 -13.34
C GLU A 52 12.20 -2.72 -12.68
N THR A 53 11.04 -3.33 -12.45
CA THR A 53 9.98 -2.80 -11.59
C THR A 53 9.38 -3.94 -10.78
N SER A 54 8.33 -3.68 -10.01
CA SER A 54 7.61 -4.73 -9.29
C SER A 54 6.10 -4.60 -9.41
N VAL A 55 5.42 -5.73 -9.55
CA VAL A 55 3.96 -5.82 -9.66
C VAL A 55 3.40 -6.56 -8.46
N GLY A 56 2.33 -6.02 -7.85
CA GLY A 56 1.57 -6.71 -6.81
C GLY A 56 0.85 -7.94 -7.38
N THR A 57 0.99 -9.10 -6.75
CA THR A 57 0.37 -10.36 -7.22
C THR A 57 -0.56 -11.01 -6.21
N ARG A 58 -0.47 -10.61 -4.94
CA ARG A 58 -1.37 -11.04 -3.87
C ARG A 58 -1.42 -9.97 -2.80
N VAL A 59 -2.61 -9.77 -2.24
CA VAL A 59 -2.80 -8.97 -1.04
C VAL A 59 -3.80 -9.65 -0.12
N GLU A 60 -3.55 -9.51 1.18
CA GLU A 60 -4.48 -9.80 2.27
C GLU A 60 -4.49 -8.57 3.18
N LEU A 61 -5.67 -8.01 3.45
CA LEU A 61 -5.80 -6.75 4.19
C LEU A 61 -7.07 -6.75 5.05
N GLU A 62 -6.90 -6.47 6.33
CA GLU A 62 -7.99 -6.14 7.24
C GLU A 62 -8.10 -4.62 7.39
N HIS A 63 -9.30 -4.07 7.20
CA HIS A 63 -9.61 -2.65 7.43
C HIS A 63 -10.38 -2.52 8.75
N LEU A 64 -9.66 -2.21 9.82
CA LEU A 64 -10.06 -2.36 11.22
C LEU A 64 -10.71 -1.11 11.83
N ALA A 65 -10.48 0.07 11.24
CA ALA A 65 -11.08 1.31 11.72
C ALA A 65 -11.28 2.32 10.60
N ALA A 66 -12.40 3.04 10.65
CA ALA A 66 -12.65 4.16 9.76
C ALA A 66 -11.72 5.34 10.05
N THR A 67 -11.38 6.07 8.98
CA THR A 67 -10.63 7.34 9.03
C THR A 67 -11.44 8.40 8.30
N PRO A 68 -11.80 9.53 8.96
CA PRO A 68 -12.57 10.58 8.31
C PRO A 68 -11.72 11.36 7.29
N VAL A 69 -12.38 12.06 6.37
CA VAL A 69 -11.75 13.08 5.52
C VAL A 69 -11.00 14.10 6.39
N GLY A 70 -9.80 14.49 5.97
CA GLY A 70 -8.85 15.31 6.72
C GLY A 70 -8.00 14.53 7.72
N GLY A 71 -8.34 13.28 8.03
CA GLY A 71 -7.51 12.41 8.86
C GLY A 71 -6.21 12.01 8.16
N THR A 72 -5.13 11.85 8.92
CA THR A 72 -3.84 11.36 8.39
C THR A 72 -3.66 9.89 8.73
N VAL A 73 -3.21 9.09 7.76
CA VAL A 73 -2.85 7.69 7.93
C VAL A 73 -1.37 7.51 7.63
N GLU A 74 -0.65 6.88 8.56
CA GLU A 74 0.71 6.42 8.37
C GLU A 74 0.70 4.94 7.98
N ILE A 75 1.32 4.64 6.84
CA ILE A 75 1.50 3.30 6.31
C ILE A 75 2.95 2.89 6.52
N LEU A 76 3.17 1.73 7.12
CA LEU A 76 4.47 1.11 7.26
C LEU A 76 4.48 -0.22 6.51
N ALA A 77 5.46 -0.38 5.61
CA ALA A 77 5.77 -1.64 4.93
C ALA A 77 7.09 -2.19 5.46
N ARG A 78 7.07 -3.44 5.95
CA ARG A 78 8.25 -4.16 6.43
C ARG A 78 8.50 -5.41 5.61
N PRO A 79 9.73 -5.66 5.14
CA PRO A 79 10.06 -6.89 4.45
C PRO A 79 9.94 -8.09 5.39
N VAL A 80 9.23 -9.13 4.97
CA VAL A 80 9.08 -10.37 5.76
C VAL A 80 9.58 -11.62 5.02
N TYR A 81 9.70 -11.55 3.70
CA TYR A 81 10.22 -12.66 2.89
C TYR A 81 10.77 -12.17 1.55
N ALA A 82 11.87 -12.78 1.10
CA ALA A 82 12.43 -12.58 -0.23
C ALA A 82 13.02 -13.89 -0.77
N ASP A 83 12.62 -14.26 -1.99
CA ASP A 83 13.17 -15.42 -2.72
C ASP A 83 13.10 -15.17 -4.23
N GLY A 84 14.26 -15.21 -4.91
CA GLY A 84 14.37 -14.90 -6.34
C GLY A 84 13.75 -13.54 -6.69
N ARG A 85 12.64 -13.54 -7.42
CA ARG A 85 11.88 -12.33 -7.81
C ARG A 85 10.71 -12.02 -6.86
N LEU A 86 10.40 -12.89 -5.91
CA LEU A 86 9.30 -12.71 -4.96
C LEU A 86 9.73 -11.83 -3.79
N ARG A 87 8.89 -10.87 -3.41
CA ARG A 87 9.05 -10.01 -2.23
C ARG A 87 7.73 -9.99 -1.48
N ARG A 88 7.73 -10.25 -0.17
CA ARG A 88 6.54 -10.12 0.68
C ARG A 88 6.79 -9.10 1.77
N PHE A 89 5.75 -8.32 2.06
CA PHE A 89 5.78 -7.26 3.04
C PHE A 89 4.61 -7.38 3.98
N ALA A 90 4.88 -7.36 5.28
CA ALA A 90 3.85 -7.04 6.25
C ALA A 90 3.59 -5.53 6.18
N VAL A 91 2.31 -5.15 6.09
CA VAL A 91 1.88 -3.75 6.04
C VAL A 91 1.00 -3.44 7.25
N SER A 92 1.13 -2.22 7.75
CA SER A 92 0.24 -1.70 8.79
C SER A 92 -0.10 -0.24 8.52
N ALA A 93 -1.32 0.14 8.86
CA ALA A 93 -1.86 1.48 8.67
C ALA A 93 -2.39 2.01 9.99
N ARG A 94 -1.90 3.15 10.44
CA ARG A 94 -2.32 3.79 11.69
C ARG A 94 -2.83 5.19 11.44
N ASN A 95 -3.97 5.50 12.03
CA ASN A 95 -4.43 6.88 12.11
C ASN A 95 -3.46 7.67 12.98
N LEU A 96 -3.07 8.86 12.55
CA LEU A 96 -2.30 9.77 13.38
C LEU A 96 -3.23 10.69 14.15
N GLY A 97 -2.88 10.95 15.41
CA GLY A 97 -3.52 11.98 16.22
C GLY A 97 -3.17 13.39 15.72
N PRO A 98 -3.87 14.43 16.21
CA PRO A 98 -3.58 15.82 15.87
C PRO A 98 -2.16 16.27 16.21
N ASP A 99 -1.51 15.59 17.17
CA ASP A 99 -0.13 15.80 17.60
C ASP A 99 0.90 14.99 16.79
N GLY A 100 0.45 14.31 15.72
CA GLY A 100 1.26 13.46 14.88
C GLY A 100 1.63 12.10 15.49
N ARG A 101 1.10 11.76 16.67
CA ARG A 101 1.39 10.47 17.32
C ARG A 101 0.57 9.33 16.73
N PRO A 102 1.11 8.09 16.69
CA PRO A 102 0.35 6.92 16.25
C PRO A 102 -0.89 6.69 17.13
N GLY A 103 -2.05 6.67 16.49
CA GLY A 103 -3.34 6.36 17.09
C GLY A 103 -3.81 4.95 16.74
N LYS A 104 -5.13 4.82 16.53
CA LYS A 104 -5.79 3.52 16.28
C LYS A 104 -5.25 2.87 15.00
N LEU A 105 -5.05 1.55 15.06
CA LEU A 105 -4.77 0.73 13.89
C LEU A 105 -5.98 0.77 12.95
N ALA A 106 -5.78 1.34 11.76
CA ALA A 106 -6.78 1.43 10.70
C ALA A 106 -6.76 0.19 9.82
N GLY A 107 -5.60 -0.45 9.63
CA GLY A 107 -5.53 -1.73 8.94
C GLY A 107 -4.20 -2.43 9.05
N SER A 108 -4.18 -3.71 8.69
CA SER A 108 -2.99 -4.56 8.70
C SER A 108 -3.13 -5.69 7.70
N GLY A 109 -2.01 -6.18 7.18
CA GLY A 109 -2.04 -7.26 6.20
C GLY A 109 -0.68 -7.60 5.61
N GLU A 110 -0.70 -8.28 4.48
CA GLU A 110 0.49 -8.65 3.71
C GLU A 110 0.29 -8.35 2.22
N VAL A 111 1.33 -7.80 1.58
CA VAL A 111 1.38 -7.58 0.14
C VAL A 111 2.55 -8.38 -0.44
N THR A 112 2.26 -9.16 -1.47
CA THR A 112 3.28 -9.87 -2.28
C THR A 112 3.51 -9.12 -3.58
N ARG A 113 4.78 -8.80 -3.85
CA ARG A 113 5.25 -8.21 -5.10
C ARG A 113 6.16 -9.19 -5.85
N VAL A 114 6.16 -9.09 -7.17
CA VAL A 114 7.08 -9.82 -8.05
C VAL A 114 7.88 -8.83 -8.85
N VAL A 115 9.21 -8.92 -8.78
CA VAL A 115 10.14 -8.15 -9.61
C VAL A 115 10.05 -8.64 -11.05
N VAL A 116 9.95 -7.70 -11.99
CA VAL A 116 9.83 -7.94 -13.42
C VAL A 116 10.69 -6.95 -14.20
N ASP A 117 11.15 -7.39 -15.37
CA ASP A 117 11.68 -6.49 -16.40
C ASP A 117 10.51 -5.74 -17.05
N ALA A 118 10.55 -4.41 -17.05
CA ALA A 118 9.41 -3.57 -17.44
C ALA A 118 9.04 -3.73 -18.93
N GLU A 119 10.04 -3.72 -19.81
CA GLU A 119 9.83 -3.83 -21.26
C GLU A 119 9.25 -5.20 -21.63
N ARG A 120 9.85 -6.28 -21.11
CA ARG A 120 9.37 -7.65 -21.34
C ARG A 120 7.99 -7.88 -20.73
N PHE A 121 7.67 -7.23 -19.61
CA PHE A 121 6.36 -7.34 -19.00
C PHE A 121 5.27 -6.71 -19.89
N LEU A 122 5.51 -5.48 -20.40
CA LEU A 122 4.56 -4.77 -21.26
C LEU A 122 4.43 -5.41 -22.65
N ALA A 123 5.51 -5.93 -23.22
CA ALA A 123 5.48 -6.62 -24.52
C ALA A 123 4.53 -7.83 -24.55
N ARG A 124 4.18 -8.42 -23.39
CA ARG A 124 3.24 -9.54 -23.28
C ARG A 124 1.77 -9.14 -23.38
N LEU A 125 1.44 -7.86 -23.23
CA LEU A 125 0.06 -7.36 -23.26
C LEU A 125 -0.47 -7.18 -24.70
N GLY A 126 0.42 -7.09 -25.69
CA GLY A 126 0.06 -6.91 -27.10
C GLY A 126 -0.29 -8.20 -27.84
N GLY A 127 -0.77 -9.23 -27.12
CA GLY A 127 -1.23 -10.49 -27.68
C GLY A 127 -2.71 -10.48 -28.04
#